data_AF-A0A970HZH5-F1
#
_entry.id   AF-A0A970HZH5-F1
#
_cell.length_a   1.000
_cell.length_b   1.000
_cell.length_c   1.000
_cell.angle_alpha   90.00
_cell.angle_beta   90.00
_cell.angle_gamma   90.00
#
_symmetry.space_group_name_H-M   'P 1'
#
loop_
_entity.id
_entity.type
_entity.pdbx_description
1 polymer ?
#
loop_
_entity_poly.entity_id
_entity_poly.type
_entity_poly.pdbx_seq_one_letter_code
_entity_poly.pdbx_strand_id
1 'polypeptide(L)'
;MNKVRLLLKYIAPYKWQAFYSVVFNILSAVFALVSYTLAIPFLKILFDRVEMIQHPGDFQLSIEYLSSASRYFLSLFIDRHGQAGALLIVSIVFVIASLLKNGFIFLANNSMAYIRSFTVRDLRKKMYDKVLKLPLSYFSDARKGDLMTRISNDVQEIEISVMSSLTMLFRDPMYILIFVTYLFITSWKLSLYALVLLPVSGWFIGRISRTLRASSLVQQQ
;
A
#
# COMPACT_ATOMS: atom_id res chain seq x y z
N MET A 1 -14.21 -5.19 -17.40
CA MET A 1 -14.59 -6.24 -16.43
C MET A 1 -13.97 -7.62 -16.72
N ASN A 2 -13.80 -8.06 -17.98
CA ASN A 2 -13.25 -9.42 -18.26
C ASN A 2 -11.78 -9.64 -17.84
N LYS A 3 -10.93 -8.59 -17.87
CA LYS A 3 -9.51 -8.70 -17.50
C LYS A 3 -9.30 -9.02 -16.01
N VAL A 4 -10.02 -8.36 -15.11
CA VAL A 4 -9.92 -8.58 -13.65
C VAL A 4 -10.36 -9.99 -13.26
N ARG A 5 -11.45 -10.48 -13.86
CA ARG A 5 -11.96 -11.84 -13.62
C ARG A 5 -11.00 -12.91 -14.13
N LEU A 6 -10.32 -12.65 -15.24
CA LEU A 6 -9.25 -13.51 -15.77
C LEU A 6 -8.08 -13.56 -14.78
N LEU A 7 -7.59 -12.40 -14.31
CA LEU A 7 -6.51 -12.32 -13.32
C LEU A 7 -6.85 -13.11 -12.05
N LEU A 8 -8.04 -12.88 -11.48
CA LEU A 8 -8.52 -13.58 -10.29
C LEU A 8 -8.54 -15.11 -10.46
N LYS A 9 -8.80 -15.62 -11.67
CA LYS A 9 -8.77 -17.07 -11.95
C LYS A 9 -7.36 -17.65 -11.89
N TYR A 10 -6.33 -16.88 -12.27
CA TYR A 10 -4.93 -17.31 -12.16
C TYR A 10 -4.41 -17.24 -10.72
N ILE A 11 -4.96 -16.34 -9.91
CA ILE A 11 -4.58 -16.15 -8.50
C ILE A 11 -5.34 -17.10 -7.55
N ALA A 12 -6.53 -17.57 -7.94
CA ALA A 12 -7.36 -18.50 -7.17
C ALA A 12 -6.62 -19.67 -6.48
N PRO A 13 -5.66 -20.37 -7.11
CA PRO A 13 -4.89 -21.42 -6.43
C PRO A 13 -4.04 -20.92 -5.25
N TYR A 14 -3.68 -19.63 -5.21
CA TYR A 14 -2.84 -19.00 -4.20
C TYR A 14 -3.63 -18.11 -3.22
N LYS A 15 -4.93 -18.38 -3.04
CA LYS A 15 -5.83 -17.60 -2.17
C LYS A 15 -5.31 -17.39 -0.74
N TRP A 16 -4.58 -18.35 -0.18
CA TRP A 16 -4.01 -18.23 1.16
C TRP A 16 -2.88 -17.20 1.21
N GLN A 17 -2.02 -17.17 0.21
CA GLN A 17 -0.97 -16.16 0.13
C GLN A 17 -1.55 -14.76 -0.12
N ALA A 18 -2.63 -14.67 -0.90
CA ALA A 18 -3.35 -13.42 -1.10
C ALA A 18 -3.97 -12.93 0.23
N PHE A 19 -4.57 -13.83 1.01
CA PHE A 19 -5.08 -13.53 2.33
C PHE A 19 -3.98 -13.02 3.28
N TYR A 20 -2.84 -13.72 3.37
CA TYR A 20 -1.70 -13.25 4.18
C TYR A 20 -1.21 -11.87 3.73
N SER A 21 -1.13 -11.63 2.42
CA SER A 21 -0.76 -10.31 1.90
C SER A 21 -1.74 -9.22 2.36
N VAL A 22 -3.05 -9.48 2.32
CA VAL A 22 -4.07 -8.53 2.80
C VAL A 22 -3.91 -8.27 4.30
N VAL A 23 -3.77 -9.32 5.12
CA VAL A 23 -3.57 -9.18 6.57
C VAL A 23 -2.32 -8.35 6.88
N PHE A 24 -1.20 -8.65 6.24
CA PHE A 24 0.03 -7.89 6.44
C PHE A 24 -0.08 -6.43 5.98
N ASN A 25 -0.81 -6.16 4.89
CA ASN A 25 -1.07 -4.78 4.45
C ASN A 25 -1.96 -4.01 5.44
N ILE A 26 -2.95 -4.67 6.05
CA ILE A 26 -3.78 -4.06 7.10
C ILE A 26 -2.90 -3.73 8.31
N LEU A 27 -2.10 -4.68 8.77
CA LEU A 27 -1.19 -4.48 9.91
C LEU A 27 -0.19 -3.34 9.61
N SER A 28 0.45 -3.33 8.45
CA SER A 28 1.37 -2.26 8.09
C SER A 28 0.69 -0.89 8.01
N ALA A 29 -0.56 -0.81 7.53
CA ALA A 29 -1.33 0.42 7.52
C ALA A 29 -1.65 0.90 8.94
N VAL A 30 -2.02 -0.01 9.85
CA VAL A 30 -2.25 0.33 11.27
C VAL A 30 -0.97 0.85 11.93
N PHE A 31 0.17 0.17 11.77
CA PHE A 31 1.45 0.66 12.30
C PHE A 31 1.92 1.97 11.65
N ALA A 32 1.57 2.19 10.38
CA ALA A 32 1.80 3.47 9.73
C ALA A 32 1.00 4.60 10.38
N LEU A 33 -0.30 4.38 10.68
CA LEU A 33 -1.12 5.34 11.40
C LEU A 33 -0.59 5.64 12.81
N VAL A 34 -0.16 4.60 13.53
CA VAL A 34 0.46 4.77 14.86
C VAL A 34 1.71 5.65 14.75
N SER A 35 2.62 5.34 13.83
CA SER A 35 3.84 6.14 13.59
C SER A 35 3.52 7.59 13.24
N TYR A 36 2.55 7.84 12.34
CA TYR A 36 2.13 9.20 11.99
C TYR A 36 1.49 9.95 13.16
N THR A 37 0.68 9.27 13.96
CA THR A 37 0.01 9.89 15.11
C THR A 37 1.02 10.24 16.21
N LEU A 38 2.06 9.42 16.40
CA LEU A 38 3.15 9.66 17.34
C LEU A 38 4.04 10.85 16.95
N ALA A 39 4.02 11.29 15.70
CA ALA A 39 4.71 12.52 15.30
C ALA A 39 4.14 13.76 16.03
N ILE A 40 2.84 13.78 16.35
CA ILE A 40 2.19 14.90 17.06
C ILE A 40 2.78 15.10 18.47
N PRO A 41 2.75 14.11 19.38
CA PRO A 41 3.34 14.27 20.71
C PRO A 41 4.85 14.46 20.63
N PHE A 42 5.55 13.84 19.68
CA PHE A 42 6.98 14.09 19.45
C PHE A 42 7.27 15.57 19.21
N LEU A 43 6.56 16.20 18.25
CA LEU A 43 6.72 17.62 17.94
C LEU A 43 6.29 18.52 19.12
N LYS A 44 5.22 18.16 19.84
CA LYS A 44 4.77 18.92 21.00
C LYS A 44 5.80 18.92 22.14
N ILE A 45 6.44 17.79 22.40
CA ILE A 45 7.51 17.71 23.41
C ILE A 45 8.74 18.49 22.94
N LEU A 46 9.11 18.33 21.65
CA LEU A 46 10.28 19.00 21.07
C LEU A 46 10.18 20.53 21.13
N PHE A 47 8.98 21.08 20.94
CA PHE A 47 8.72 22.54 20.95
C PHE A 47 8.17 23.07 22.27
N ASP A 48 8.21 22.27 23.35
CA ASP A 48 7.73 22.67 24.67
C ASP A 48 6.26 23.16 24.68
N ARG A 49 5.39 22.49 23.92
CA ARG A 49 3.95 22.78 23.79
C ARG A 49 3.09 21.77 24.55
N VAL A 50 3.59 21.26 25.67
CA VAL A 50 2.89 20.25 26.46
C VAL A 50 1.96 20.96 27.45
N GLU A 51 0.69 20.98 27.12
CA GLU A 51 -0.35 21.40 28.06
C GLU A 51 -0.56 20.28 29.10
N MET A 52 -0.56 20.65 30.39
CA MET A 52 -0.93 19.73 31.48
C MET A 52 -2.43 19.44 31.36
N ILE A 53 -2.77 18.20 31.00
CA ILE A 53 -4.17 17.79 30.76
C ILE A 53 -4.69 17.01 31.97
N GLN A 54 -5.90 17.34 32.41
CA GLN A 54 -6.61 16.63 33.49
C GLN A 54 -7.04 15.22 33.05
N HIS A 55 -7.24 14.33 34.02
CA HIS A 55 -7.58 12.91 33.81
C HIS A 55 -8.67 12.71 32.74
N PRO A 56 -8.55 11.75 31.81
CA PRO A 56 -9.45 11.56 30.66
C PRO A 56 -10.89 11.10 31.00
N GLY A 57 -11.31 11.18 32.27
CA GLY A 57 -12.60 10.67 32.75
C GLY A 57 -12.70 9.14 32.73
N ASP A 58 -13.93 8.63 32.72
CA ASP A 58 -14.24 7.19 32.65
C ASP A 58 -13.94 6.59 31.27
N PHE A 59 -13.69 5.28 31.23
CA PHE A 59 -13.40 4.57 29.99
C PHE A 59 -14.54 4.69 28.98
N GLN A 60 -14.23 5.23 27.80
CA GLN A 60 -15.12 5.25 26.65
C GLN A 60 -14.40 4.68 25.43
N LEU A 61 -15.07 3.81 24.66
CA LEU A 61 -14.51 3.25 23.42
C LEU A 61 -14.60 4.28 22.28
N SER A 62 -13.86 5.38 22.40
CA SER A 62 -13.82 6.46 21.41
C SER A 62 -12.36 6.88 21.11
N ILE A 63 -12.13 7.37 19.89
CA ILE A 63 -10.81 7.93 19.51
C ILE A 63 -10.48 9.18 20.32
N GLU A 64 -11.49 9.95 20.73
CA GLU A 64 -11.32 11.10 21.62
C GLU A 64 -10.78 10.67 22.98
N TYR A 65 -11.34 9.62 23.58
CA TYR A 65 -10.84 9.03 24.82
C TYR A 65 -9.42 8.49 24.64
N LEU A 66 -9.14 7.74 23.57
CA LEU A 66 -7.80 7.23 23.28
C LEU A 66 -6.77 8.37 23.16
N SER A 67 -7.13 9.45 22.46
CA SER A 67 -6.28 10.63 22.30
C SER A 67 -6.04 11.34 23.64
N SER A 68 -7.06 11.48 24.47
CA SER A 68 -6.98 12.13 25.78
C SER A 68 -6.16 11.29 26.77
N ALA A 69 -6.38 9.98 26.79
CA ALA A 69 -5.61 9.02 27.59
C ALA A 69 -4.13 9.04 27.18
N SER A 70 -3.82 8.99 25.88
CA SER A 70 -2.43 9.04 25.41
C SER A 70 -1.70 10.33 25.84
N ARG A 71 -2.38 11.48 25.82
CA ARG A 71 -1.85 12.76 26.28
C ARG A 71 -1.65 12.79 27.80
N TYR A 72 -2.60 12.22 28.55
CA TYR A 72 -2.50 12.12 30.01
C TYR A 72 -1.35 11.22 30.46
N PHE A 73 -1.18 10.05 29.83
CA PHE A 73 -0.02 9.19 30.09
C PHE A 73 1.30 9.90 29.77
N LEU A 74 1.32 10.68 28.69
CA LEU A 74 2.47 11.50 28.34
C LEU A 74 2.76 12.59 29.38
N SER A 75 1.76 13.31 29.88
CA SER A 75 1.97 14.35 30.89
C SER A 75 2.47 13.77 32.21
N LEU A 76 1.94 12.63 32.65
CA LEU A 76 2.45 11.90 33.82
C LEU A 76 3.90 11.44 33.61
N PHE A 77 4.24 11.02 32.40
CA PHE A 77 5.58 10.56 32.10
C PHE A 77 6.60 11.71 32.12
N ILE A 78 6.20 12.88 31.58
CA ILE A 78 7.00 14.11 31.60
C ILE A 78 7.23 14.60 33.02
N ASP A 79 6.20 14.56 33.87
CA ASP A 79 6.32 14.96 35.28
C ASP A 79 7.34 14.10 36.05
N ARG A 80 7.36 12.79 35.79
CA ARG A 80 8.25 11.85 36.49
C ARG A 80 9.68 11.77 35.95
N HIS A 81 9.87 11.87 34.63
CA HIS A 81 11.16 11.60 33.98
C HIS A 81 11.72 12.81 33.21
N GLY A 82 11.03 13.96 33.29
CA GLY A 82 11.36 15.15 32.52
C GLY A 82 11.02 15.03 31.03
N GLN A 83 11.13 16.16 30.33
CA GLN A 83 10.82 16.25 28.90
C GLN A 83 11.77 15.41 28.03
N ALA A 84 13.06 15.39 28.38
CA ALA A 84 14.06 14.60 27.65
C ALA A 84 13.77 13.09 27.72
N GLY A 85 13.38 12.59 28.91
CA GLY A 85 12.98 11.19 29.08
C GLY A 85 11.73 10.84 28.28
N ALA A 86 10.72 11.72 28.28
CA ALA A 86 9.51 11.53 27.50
C ALA A 86 9.78 11.51 25.98
N LEU A 87 10.62 12.43 25.51
CA LEU A 87 11.02 12.49 24.11
C LEU A 87 11.73 11.21 23.69
N LEU A 88 12.63 10.68 24.54
CA LEU A 88 13.36 9.44 24.28
C LEU A 88 12.39 8.26 24.15
N ILE A 89 11.43 8.10 25.07
CA ILE A 89 10.45 7.01 24.98
C ILE A 89 9.58 7.13 23.73
N VAL A 90 9.04 8.31 23.45
CA VAL A 90 8.23 8.52 22.24
C VAL A 90 9.03 8.18 20.99
N SER A 91 10.32 8.55 20.96
CA SER A 91 11.22 8.24 19.85
C SER A 91 11.47 6.73 19.72
N ILE A 92 11.71 6.01 20.82
CA ILE A 92 11.86 4.55 20.81
C ILE A 92 10.59 3.87 20.29
N VAL A 93 9.42 4.26 20.81
CA VAL A 93 8.13 3.71 20.36
C VAL A 93 7.90 4.00 18.88
N PHE A 94 8.24 5.22 18.42
CA PHE A 94 8.17 5.58 17.01
C PHE A 94 9.07 4.70 16.13
N VAL A 95 10.32 4.45 16.56
CA VAL A 95 11.26 3.58 15.84
C VAL A 95 10.74 2.14 15.79
N ILE A 96 10.27 1.60 16.92
CA ILE A 96 9.70 0.24 16.97
C ILE A 96 8.47 0.12 16.07
N ALA A 97 7.53 1.09 16.14
CA ALA A 97 6.36 1.11 15.27
C ALA A 97 6.74 1.21 13.79
N SER A 98 7.77 2.00 13.47
CA SER A 98 8.29 2.13 12.10
C SER A 98 8.96 0.84 11.62
N LEU A 99 9.71 0.15 12.47
CA LEU A 99 10.30 -1.15 12.15
C LEU A 99 9.22 -2.20 11.91
N LEU A 100 8.20 -2.26 12.76
CA LEU A 100 7.07 -3.17 12.59
C LEU A 100 6.29 -2.87 11.31
N LYS A 101 5.99 -1.59 11.04
CA LYS A 101 5.40 -1.14 9.76
C LYS A 101 6.18 -1.69 8.58
N ASN A 102 7.49 -1.45 8.54
CA ASN A 102 8.34 -1.88 7.42
C ASN A 102 8.45 -3.41 7.33
N GLY A 103 8.50 -4.10 8.47
CA GLY A 103 8.46 -5.57 8.53
C GLY A 103 7.19 -6.14 7.93
N PHE A 104 6.02 -5.59 8.26
CA PHE A 104 4.75 -6.02 7.65
C PHE A 104 4.65 -5.68 6.17
N ILE A 105 5.17 -4.53 5.73
CA ILE A 105 5.28 -4.20 4.29
C ILE A 105 6.15 -5.24 3.57
N PHE A 106 7.28 -5.62 4.16
CA PHE A 106 8.15 -6.64 3.61
C PHE A 106 7.44 -8.00 3.51
N LEU A 107 6.75 -8.43 4.56
CA LEU A 107 5.98 -9.69 4.56
C LEU A 107 4.82 -9.68 3.54
N ALA A 108 4.14 -8.55 3.39
CA ALA A 108 3.10 -8.36 2.39
C ALA A 108 3.66 -8.45 0.96
N ASN A 109 4.81 -7.81 0.71
CA ASN A 109 5.50 -7.82 -0.57
C ASN A 109 6.07 -9.21 -0.89
N ASN A 110 6.65 -9.89 0.11
CA ASN A 110 7.10 -11.26 -0.03
C ASN A 110 5.94 -12.16 -0.44
N SER A 111 4.80 -12.07 0.26
CA SER A 111 3.59 -12.82 -0.11
C SER A 111 3.15 -12.57 -1.55
N MET A 112 3.19 -11.32 -2.00
CA MET A 112 2.86 -10.98 -3.37
C MET A 112 3.90 -11.50 -4.37
N ALA A 113 5.19 -11.51 -4.02
CA ALA A 113 6.27 -12.08 -4.84
C ALA A 113 6.16 -13.61 -4.97
N TYR A 114 5.66 -14.31 -3.95
CA TYR A 114 5.30 -15.72 -4.08
C TYR A 114 4.20 -15.89 -5.13
N ILE A 115 3.06 -15.19 -4.99
CA ILE A 115 1.95 -15.27 -5.97
C ILE A 115 2.45 -14.99 -7.40
N ARG A 116 3.34 -14.00 -7.55
CA ARG A 116 4.02 -13.67 -8.81
C ARG A 116 4.71 -14.88 -9.42
N SER A 117 5.75 -15.38 -8.74
CA SER A 117 6.65 -16.39 -9.27
C SER A 117 5.89 -17.66 -9.64
N PHE A 118 4.93 -18.03 -8.81
CA PHE A 118 4.10 -19.20 -9.04
C PHE A 118 3.12 -19.01 -10.22
N THR A 119 2.46 -17.86 -10.32
CA THR A 119 1.56 -17.55 -11.45
C THR A 119 2.30 -17.54 -12.79
N VAL A 120 3.51 -16.95 -12.82
CA VAL A 120 4.36 -16.88 -14.01
C VAL A 120 4.83 -18.27 -14.41
N ARG A 121 5.27 -19.08 -13.45
CA ARG A 121 5.67 -20.47 -13.68
C ARG A 121 4.53 -21.26 -14.32
N ASP A 122 3.32 -21.13 -13.81
CA ASP A 122 2.15 -21.84 -14.32
C ASP A 122 1.74 -21.35 -15.72
N LEU A 123 1.87 -20.05 -15.99
CA LEU A 123 1.66 -19.48 -17.33
C LEU A 123 2.69 -20.01 -18.33
N ARG A 124 3.98 -19.98 -17.98
CA ARG A 124 5.07 -20.49 -18.80
C ARG A 124 4.91 -21.98 -19.08
N LYS A 125 4.50 -22.78 -18.09
CA LYS A 125 4.21 -24.20 -18.26
C LYS A 125 3.09 -24.44 -19.29
N LYS A 126 1.96 -23.72 -19.16
CA LYS A 126 0.84 -23.83 -20.12
C LYS A 126 1.24 -23.45 -21.54
N MET A 127 2.06 -22.41 -21.68
CA MET A 127 2.59 -21.98 -22.98
C MET A 127 3.51 -23.05 -23.57
N TYR A 128 4.45 -23.58 -22.79
CA TYR A 128 5.37 -24.62 -23.21
C TYR A 128 4.64 -25.90 -23.65
N ASP A 129 3.68 -26.38 -22.84
CA ASP A 129 2.86 -27.54 -23.15
C ASP A 129 2.04 -27.35 -24.45
N LYS A 130 1.65 -26.12 -24.76
CA LYS A 130 0.93 -25.80 -26.00
C LYS A 130 1.86 -25.77 -27.21
N VAL A 131 3.05 -25.20 -27.06
CA VAL A 131 4.07 -25.13 -28.10
C VAL A 131 4.50 -26.54 -28.53
N LEU A 132 4.71 -27.44 -27.57
CA LEU A 132 5.07 -28.84 -27.86
C LEU A 132 4.00 -29.64 -28.60
N LYS A 133 2.73 -29.21 -28.56
CA LYS A 133 1.59 -29.89 -29.21
C LYS A 133 1.25 -29.30 -30.59
N LEU A 134 1.98 -28.29 -31.05
CA LEU A 134 1.72 -27.66 -32.35
C LEU A 134 2.30 -28.52 -33.49
N PRO A 135 1.59 -28.62 -34.64
CA PRO A 135 2.09 -29.37 -35.79
C PRO A 135 3.33 -28.69 -36.38
N LEU A 136 4.22 -29.48 -37.00
CA LEU A 136 5.49 -28.99 -37.57
C LEU A 136 5.31 -27.85 -38.59
N SER A 137 4.18 -27.85 -39.32
CA SER A 137 3.81 -26.80 -40.29
C SER A 137 3.67 -25.41 -39.66
N TYR A 138 3.41 -25.33 -38.35
CA TYR A 138 3.33 -24.08 -37.59
C TYR A 138 4.70 -23.41 -37.39
N PHE A 139 5.79 -24.17 -37.52
CA PHE A 139 7.16 -23.70 -37.26
C PHE A 139 7.94 -23.36 -38.56
N SER A 140 7.28 -23.12 -39.69
CA SER A 140 7.94 -22.63 -40.91
C SER A 140 8.60 -21.25 -40.70
N ASP A 141 9.64 -20.94 -41.48
CA ASP A 141 10.69 -19.93 -41.18
C ASP A 141 10.21 -18.51 -40.81
N ALA A 142 9.02 -18.10 -41.22
CA ALA A 142 8.46 -16.80 -40.85
C ALA A 142 7.95 -16.70 -39.38
N ARG A 143 7.79 -17.83 -38.66
CA ARG A 143 7.16 -17.86 -37.32
C ARG A 143 8.11 -18.25 -36.17
N LYS A 144 9.30 -18.78 -36.44
CA LYS A 144 10.24 -19.23 -35.39
C LYS A 144 10.69 -18.07 -34.48
N GLY A 145 11.05 -16.92 -35.07
CA GLY A 145 11.43 -15.71 -34.35
C GLY A 145 10.28 -15.09 -33.56
N ASP A 146 9.12 -14.90 -34.19
CA ASP A 146 7.90 -14.36 -33.55
C ASP A 146 7.45 -15.23 -32.36
N LEU A 147 7.56 -16.55 -32.47
CA LEU A 147 7.22 -17.46 -31.37
C LEU A 147 8.14 -17.27 -30.15
N MET A 148 9.45 -17.15 -30.37
CA MET A 148 10.43 -16.93 -29.30
C MET A 148 10.23 -15.58 -28.61
N THR A 149 9.91 -14.54 -29.38
CA THR A 149 9.59 -13.21 -28.87
C THR A 149 8.32 -13.24 -28.01
N ARG A 150 7.24 -13.90 -28.47
CA ARG A 150 6.00 -14.02 -27.69
C ARG A 150 6.15 -14.84 -26.41
N ILE A 151 6.96 -15.89 -26.43
CA ILE A 151 7.19 -16.73 -25.24
C ILE A 151 8.01 -15.99 -24.18
N SER A 152 8.92 -15.09 -24.60
CA SER A 152 9.81 -14.38 -23.69
C SER A 152 9.24 -13.02 -23.28
N ASN A 153 8.97 -12.15 -24.26
CA ASN A 153 8.59 -10.77 -24.03
C ASN A 153 7.13 -10.63 -23.61
N ASP A 154 6.18 -11.23 -24.31
CA ASP A 154 4.76 -11.08 -23.96
C ASP A 154 4.46 -11.72 -22.61
N VAL A 155 5.08 -12.86 -22.29
CA VAL A 155 4.93 -13.51 -20.97
C VAL A 155 5.47 -12.63 -19.86
N GLN A 156 6.58 -11.94 -20.09
CA GLN A 156 7.18 -11.02 -19.13
C GLN A 156 6.38 -9.72 -18.98
N GLU A 157 5.80 -9.19 -20.06
CA GLU A 157 4.85 -8.08 -19.96
C GLU A 157 3.58 -8.47 -19.20
N ILE A 158 3.04 -9.66 -19.46
CA ILE A 158 1.90 -10.20 -18.72
C ILE A 158 2.25 -10.33 -17.25
N GLU A 159 3.45 -10.83 -16.91
CA GLU A 159 3.93 -10.87 -15.54
C GLU A 159 3.89 -9.49 -14.87
N ILE A 160 4.52 -8.49 -15.47
CA ILE A 160 4.58 -7.13 -14.91
C ILE A 160 3.17 -6.53 -14.75
N SER A 161 2.32 -6.71 -15.76
CA SER A 161 0.95 -6.18 -15.78
C SER A 161 0.03 -6.86 -14.75
N VAL A 162 0.12 -8.18 -14.62
CA VAL A 162 -0.58 -8.96 -13.59
C VAL A 162 -0.18 -8.45 -12.20
N MET A 163 1.11 -8.18 -12.01
CA MET A 163 1.64 -7.71 -10.74
C MET A 163 1.17 -6.32 -10.35
N SER A 164 1.25 -5.35 -11.26
CA SER A 164 0.75 -4.00 -10.94
C SER A 164 -0.75 -4.03 -10.65
N SER A 165 -1.51 -4.84 -11.40
CA SER A 165 -2.94 -5.02 -11.20
C SER A 165 -3.27 -5.66 -9.85
N LEU A 166 -2.50 -6.67 -9.43
CA LEU A 166 -2.63 -7.32 -8.13
C LEU A 166 -2.42 -6.35 -6.98
N THR A 167 -1.33 -5.58 -7.05
CA THR A 167 -1.03 -4.56 -6.05
C THR A 167 -2.12 -3.49 -6.01
N MET A 168 -2.58 -3.02 -7.16
CA MET A 168 -3.64 -2.02 -7.28
C MET A 168 -5.01 -2.52 -6.79
N LEU A 169 -5.27 -3.83 -6.84
CA LEU A 169 -6.54 -4.41 -6.38
C LEU A 169 -6.55 -4.73 -4.89
N PHE A 170 -5.43 -5.19 -4.32
CA PHE A 170 -5.40 -5.70 -2.95
C PHE A 170 -4.74 -4.76 -1.94
N ARG A 171 -3.65 -4.08 -2.31
CA ARG A 171 -2.91 -3.22 -1.38
C ARG A 171 -3.48 -1.81 -1.34
N ASP A 172 -3.49 -1.15 -2.49
CA ASP A 172 -3.78 0.28 -2.54
C ASP A 172 -5.19 0.62 -2.03
N PRO A 173 -6.25 -0.16 -2.35
CA PRO A 173 -7.59 0.09 -1.82
C PRO A 173 -7.68 -0.11 -0.30
N MET A 174 -6.95 -1.07 0.26
CA MET A 174 -6.90 -1.30 1.71
C MET A 174 -6.25 -0.14 2.43
N TYR A 175 -5.12 0.36 1.91
CA TYR A 175 -4.48 1.56 2.44
C TYR A 175 -5.41 2.77 2.36
N ILE A 176 -6.03 3.01 1.20
CA ILE A 176 -6.97 4.12 1.02
C ILE A 176 -8.12 4.01 2.04
N LEU A 177 -8.74 2.83 2.17
CA LEU A 177 -9.87 2.63 3.07
C LEU A 177 -9.49 2.89 4.53
N ILE A 178 -8.37 2.35 4.99
CA ILE A 178 -7.91 2.53 6.37
C ILE A 178 -7.59 4.00 6.67
N PHE A 179 -6.83 4.66 5.78
CA PHE A 179 -6.43 6.06 5.99
C PHE A 179 -7.62 7.02 5.88
N VAL A 180 -8.51 6.84 4.89
CA VAL A 180 -9.70 7.67 4.75
C VAL A 180 -10.61 7.50 5.96
N THR A 181 -10.85 6.26 6.40
CA THR A 181 -11.66 5.99 7.61
C THR A 181 -11.05 6.67 8.84
N TYR A 182 -9.74 6.55 9.02
CA TYR A 182 -9.02 7.22 10.11
C TYR A 182 -9.18 8.75 10.07
N LEU A 183 -9.04 9.36 8.89
CA LEU A 183 -9.20 10.80 8.72
C LEU A 183 -10.62 11.26 9.08
N PHE A 184 -11.65 10.56 8.60
CA PHE A 184 -13.05 10.89 8.91
C PHE A 184 -13.37 10.78 10.39
N ILE A 185 -12.84 9.76 11.08
CA ILE A 185 -13.02 9.59 12.53
C ILE A 185 -12.28 10.69 13.30
N THR A 186 -11.10 11.12 12.83
CA THR A 186 -10.30 12.15 13.52
C THR A 186 -10.86 13.55 13.34
N SER A 187 -11.21 13.94 12.10
CA SER A 187 -11.83 15.22 11.80
C SER A 187 -12.58 15.16 10.48
N TRP A 188 -13.90 14.97 10.55
CA TRP A 188 -14.76 14.89 9.37
C TRP A 188 -14.76 16.21 8.56
N LYS A 189 -14.66 17.37 9.23
CA LYS A 189 -14.63 18.69 8.57
C LYS A 189 -13.37 18.83 7.71
N LEU A 190 -12.18 18.56 8.28
CA LEU A 190 -10.91 18.69 7.56
C LEU A 190 -10.82 17.65 6.44
N SER A 191 -11.34 16.43 6.69
CA SER A 191 -11.39 15.36 5.71
C SER A 191 -12.22 15.72 4.49
N LEU A 192 -13.41 16.33 4.67
CA LEU A 192 -14.25 16.79 3.56
C LEU A 192 -13.53 17.86 2.73
N TYR A 193 -12.87 18.83 3.37
CA TYR A 193 -12.06 19.82 2.65
C TYR A 193 -10.97 19.16 1.80
N ALA A 194 -10.23 18.19 2.36
CA ALA A 194 -9.22 17.45 1.62
C ALA A 194 -9.81 16.63 0.45
N LEU A 195 -10.98 16.03 0.65
CA LEU A 195 -11.64 15.21 -0.37
C LEU A 195 -12.15 16.04 -1.55
N VAL A 196 -12.56 17.29 -1.32
CA VAL A 196 -12.90 18.25 -2.38
C VAL A 196 -11.66 18.73 -3.14
N LEU A 197 -10.48 18.78 -2.50
CA LEU A 197 -9.23 19.15 -3.17
C LEU A 197 -8.67 18.04 -4.07
N LEU A 198 -9.02 16.78 -3.83
CA LEU A 198 -8.60 15.64 -4.67
C LEU A 198 -9.05 15.77 -6.15
N PRO A 199 -10.34 16.01 -6.48
CA PRO A 199 -10.76 16.16 -7.87
C PRO A 199 -10.17 17.41 -8.53
N VAL A 200 -9.97 18.50 -7.78
CA VAL A 200 -9.32 19.71 -8.29
C VAL A 200 -7.87 19.41 -8.69
N SER A 201 -7.11 18.80 -7.78
CA SER A 201 -5.74 18.34 -8.05
C SER A 201 -5.69 17.35 -9.21
N GLY A 202 -6.62 16.39 -9.24
CA GLY A 202 -6.76 15.41 -10.31
C GLY A 202 -7.05 16.05 -11.67
N TRP A 203 -7.83 17.13 -11.71
CA TRP A 203 -8.09 17.89 -12.93
C TRP A 203 -6.82 18.59 -13.45
N PHE A 204 -6.07 19.26 -12.57
CA PHE A 204 -4.79 19.90 -12.94
C PHE A 204 -3.76 18.87 -13.43
N ILE A 205 -3.56 17.80 -12.67
CA ILE A 205 -2.65 16.71 -13.04
C ILE A 205 -3.11 16.07 -14.36
N GLY A 206 -4.41 15.88 -14.56
CA GLY A 206 -4.98 15.33 -15.79
C GLY A 206 -4.72 16.21 -17.00
N ARG A 207 -4.85 17.54 -16.87
CA ARG A 207 -4.51 18.52 -17.93
C ARG A 207 -3.03 18.44 -18.29
N ILE A 208 -2.14 18.45 -17.30
CA ILE A 208 -0.69 18.38 -17.53
C ILE A 208 -0.33 17.02 -18.16
N SER A 209 -0.88 15.92 -17.65
CA SER A 209 -0.63 14.57 -18.16
C SER A 209 -1.07 14.40 -19.61
N ARG A 210 -2.22 14.97 -19.99
CA ARG A 210 -2.68 14.96 -21.39
C ARG A 210 -1.74 15.74 -22.30
N THR A 211 -1.27 16.89 -21.84
CA THR A 211 -0.33 17.74 -22.59
C THR A 211 1.00 17.02 -22.83
N LEU A 212 1.56 16.41 -21.77
CA LEU A 212 2.81 15.63 -21.88
C LEU A 212 2.66 14.43 -22.82
N ARG A 213 1.53 13.72 -22.75
CA ARG A 213 1.26 12.59 -23.67
C ARG A 213 1.11 13.04 -25.12
N ALA A 214 0.48 14.18 -25.36
CA ALA A 214 0.36 14.75 -26.71
C ALA A 214 1.75 15.11 -27.27
N SER A 215 2.61 15.76 -26.48
CA SER A 215 3.99 16.08 -26.89
C SER A 215 4.83 14.84 -27.17
N SER A 216 4.72 13.77 -26.36
CA SER A 216 5.48 12.53 -26.59
C SER A 216 5.08 11.79 -27.87
N LEU A 217 3.82 11.88 -28.29
CA LEU A 217 3.35 11.27 -29.54
C LEU A 217 3.87 12.01 -30.78
N VAL A 218 3.99 13.34 -30.70
CA VAL A 218 4.57 14.17 -31.77
C VAL A 218 6.07 13.92 -31.92
N GLN A 219 6.76 13.55 -30.84
CA GLN A 219 8.22 13.36 -30.83
C GLN A 219 8.67 11.93 -31.19
N GLN A 220 7.72 10.99 -31.37
CA GLN A 220 7.96 9.62 -31.85
C GLN A 220 7.69 9.44 -33.35
N GLN A 221 7.24 10.49 -34.05
CA GLN A 221 7.13 10.57 -35.51
C GLN A 221 8.37 11.23 -36.10
#